data_AF-A0AAU8UD90-F1
#
_entry.id   AF-A0AAU8UD90-F1
#
_cell.length_a   1.000
_cell.length_b   1.000
_cell.length_c   1.000
_cell.angle_alpha   90.00
_cell.angle_beta   90.00
_cell.angle_gamma   90.00
#
_symmetry.space_group_name_H-M   'P 1'
#
loop_
_entity.id
_entity.type
_entity.pdbx_description
1 polymer ?
#
loop_
_entity_poly.entity_id
_entity_poly.type
_entity_poly.pdbx_seq_one_letter_code
_entity_poly.pdbx_strand_id
1 'polypeptide(L)'
;MTRPKIYDCFCYFNEDMLLELRLETLWDHVDYFVISEAVYTQTGNPKPLNFDIEKFAKYRDKIRYLVVDHFAPGARSAWKNENYQRNYLIHGLHDAQPDDWILVSDLDEIPYPSTIRAYDPRYRRGDFQQHAYAYFLNNQLVQDDGRPAIWAGSKITTMRQVERFFGNINAVRSYKSSGPLRSLRRAWFRRFEVQRLTPGGWHFTWVLSPEKILLKMESIADQAFVRDQHKNLAYIDAQIHSGRDLLNPNSRYVAQTPDAESFPPYLAAHSERYAQWLRPV
;
A
#
# COMPACT_ATOMS: atom_id res chain seq x y z
N MET A 1 30.35 -5.84 7.64
CA MET A 1 29.22 -4.90 7.84
C MET A 1 28.00 -5.74 8.18
N THR A 2 27.25 -5.38 9.22
CA THR A 2 25.99 -6.03 9.56
C THR A 2 24.98 -5.80 8.42
N ARG A 3 24.16 -6.81 8.13
CA ARG A 3 23.09 -6.69 7.13
C ARG A 3 22.12 -5.57 7.57
N PRO A 4 21.69 -4.66 6.68
CA PRO A 4 20.74 -3.62 7.05
C PRO A 4 19.40 -4.24 7.45
N LYS A 5 18.84 -3.75 8.57
CA LYS A 5 17.49 -4.11 8.99
C LYS A 5 16.48 -3.53 8.00
N ILE A 6 15.34 -4.18 7.86
CA ILE A 6 14.24 -3.74 7.01
C ILE A 6 12.99 -3.49 7.83
N TYR A 7 12.44 -2.29 7.70
CA TYR A 7 11.22 -1.84 8.35
C TYR A 7 10.11 -1.71 7.30
N ASP A 8 9.06 -2.51 7.44
CA ASP A 8 7.87 -2.47 6.58
C ASP A 8 6.80 -1.54 7.17
N CYS A 9 6.63 -0.34 6.59
CA CYS A 9 5.83 0.73 7.17
C CYS A 9 4.57 1.00 6.35
N PHE A 10 3.40 0.90 6.99
CA PHE A 10 2.10 1.13 6.35
C PHE A 10 1.03 1.60 7.35
N CYS A 11 -0.01 2.26 6.82
CA CYS A 11 -1.18 2.63 7.61
C CYS A 11 -2.20 1.48 7.60
N TYR A 12 -2.87 1.25 8.72
CA TYR A 12 -3.92 0.25 8.86
C TYR A 12 -5.29 0.91 9.04
N PHE A 13 -6.34 0.27 8.52
CA PHE A 13 -7.73 0.70 8.65
C PHE A 13 -8.65 -0.41 9.13
N ASN A 14 -9.01 -1.39 8.30
CA ASN A 14 -9.94 -2.48 8.69
C ASN A 14 -9.84 -3.75 7.82
N GLU A 15 -8.69 -3.98 7.18
CA GLU A 15 -8.49 -5.09 6.24
C GLU A 15 -7.65 -6.23 6.86
N ASP A 16 -8.18 -6.90 7.89
CA ASP A 16 -7.49 -7.99 8.62
C ASP A 16 -6.94 -9.10 7.69
N MET A 17 -7.71 -9.48 6.66
CA MET A 17 -7.30 -10.51 5.70
C MET A 17 -6.05 -10.07 4.90
N LEU A 18 -5.99 -8.82 4.44
CA LEU A 18 -4.83 -8.31 3.70
C LEU A 18 -3.63 -8.14 4.62
N LEU A 19 -3.86 -7.73 5.87
CA LEU A 19 -2.81 -7.67 6.88
C LEU A 19 -2.20 -9.04 7.14
N GLU A 20 -3.01 -10.07 7.35
CA GLU A 20 -2.50 -11.43 7.53
C GLU A 20 -1.71 -11.90 6.30
N LEU A 21 -2.25 -11.70 5.10
CA LEU A 21 -1.57 -12.09 3.86
C LEU A 21 -0.20 -11.39 3.73
N ARG A 22 -0.13 -10.10 4.05
CA ARG A 22 1.12 -9.32 4.04
C ARG A 22 2.11 -9.85 5.08
N LEU A 23 1.65 -10.09 6.32
CA LEU A 23 2.49 -10.60 7.40
C LEU A 23 3.07 -11.96 7.04
N GLU A 24 2.26 -12.90 6.55
CA GLU A 24 2.74 -14.21 6.10
C GLU A 24 3.73 -14.10 4.93
N THR A 25 3.45 -13.23 3.97
CA THR A 25 4.29 -13.07 2.77
C THR A 25 5.66 -12.46 3.09
N LEU A 26 5.72 -11.55 4.07
CA LEU A 26 6.93 -10.77 4.37
C LEU A 26 7.63 -11.20 5.66
N TRP A 27 7.07 -12.13 6.43
CA TRP A 27 7.53 -12.50 7.77
C TRP A 27 9.04 -12.76 7.82
N ASP A 28 9.57 -13.55 6.90
CA ASP A 28 10.99 -13.94 6.86
C ASP A 28 11.89 -12.94 6.14
N HIS A 29 11.31 -11.86 5.58
CA HIS A 29 12.00 -10.93 4.70
C HIS A 29 12.25 -9.55 5.34
N VAL A 30 11.52 -9.23 6.40
CA VAL A 30 11.61 -7.96 7.13
C VAL A 30 11.91 -8.19 8.62
N ASP A 31 12.48 -7.17 9.25
CA ASP A 31 12.85 -7.19 10.66
C ASP A 31 11.72 -6.64 11.55
N TYR A 32 10.99 -5.63 11.06
CA TYR A 32 9.83 -5.07 11.76
C TYR A 32 8.70 -4.68 10.80
N PHE A 33 7.47 -4.81 11.29
CA PHE A 33 6.27 -4.23 10.69
C PHE A 33 5.86 -3.01 11.52
N VAL A 34 5.91 -1.82 10.92
CA VAL A 34 5.50 -0.56 11.57
C VAL A 34 4.12 -0.18 11.08
N ILE A 35 3.14 -0.26 11.98
CA ILE A 35 1.72 -0.14 11.68
C ILE A 35 1.17 1.12 12.36
N SER A 36 0.56 2.01 11.60
CA SER A 36 -0.07 3.24 12.11
C SER A 36 -1.58 3.22 11.91
N GLU A 37 -2.37 3.43 12.96
CA GLU A 37 -3.83 3.60 12.91
C GLU A 37 -4.26 4.89 13.59
N ALA A 38 -5.19 5.64 12.97
CA ALA A 38 -5.75 6.86 13.55
C ALA A 38 -7.12 6.63 14.20
N VAL A 39 -7.51 7.47 15.16
CA VAL A 39 -8.89 7.49 15.74
C VAL A 39 -9.89 8.26 14.88
N TYR A 40 -9.51 8.59 13.65
CA TYR A 40 -10.33 9.30 12.68
C TYR A 40 -10.13 8.76 11.26
N THR A 41 -11.14 8.88 10.40
CA THR A 41 -11.06 8.59 8.96
C THR A 41 -10.21 9.64 8.25
N GLN A 42 -9.80 9.39 6.99
CA GLN A 42 -9.09 10.41 6.22
C GLN A 42 -9.94 11.68 6.08
N THR A 43 -11.25 11.55 5.86
CA THR A 43 -12.20 12.69 5.86
C THR A 43 -12.38 13.40 7.21
N GLY A 44 -11.89 12.82 8.31
CA GLY A 44 -11.83 13.44 9.63
C GLY A 44 -12.98 13.05 10.57
N ASN A 45 -13.77 12.04 10.23
CA ASN A 45 -14.82 11.52 11.09
C ASN A 45 -14.21 10.62 12.17
N PRO A 46 -14.66 10.66 13.44
CA PRO A 46 -14.20 9.73 14.47
C PRO A 46 -14.41 8.27 14.07
N LYS A 47 -13.47 7.40 14.42
CA LYS A 47 -13.58 5.94 14.24
C LYS A 47 -12.94 5.18 15.40
N PRO A 48 -13.41 3.97 15.74
CA PRO A 48 -12.68 3.10 16.65
C PRO A 48 -11.34 2.66 16.03
N LEU A 49 -10.43 2.20 16.90
CA LEU A 49 -9.28 1.43 16.49
C LEU A 49 -9.73 0.01 16.17
N ASN A 50 -9.36 -0.51 15.01
CA ASN A 50 -9.74 -1.84 14.56
C ASN A 50 -8.60 -2.86 14.73
N PHE A 51 -7.35 -2.39 14.85
CA PHE A 51 -6.20 -3.27 15.00
C PHE A 51 -6.24 -3.96 16.36
N ASP A 52 -6.16 -5.28 16.34
CA ASP A 52 -6.13 -6.13 17.53
C ASP A 52 -4.94 -7.09 17.43
N ILE A 53 -3.92 -6.87 18.28
CA ILE A 53 -2.70 -7.68 18.29
C ILE A 53 -2.96 -9.15 18.64
N GLU A 54 -4.05 -9.47 19.32
CA GLU A 54 -4.37 -10.85 19.69
C GLU A 54 -4.77 -11.68 18.46
N LYS A 55 -5.41 -11.06 17.46
CA LYS A 55 -5.66 -11.71 16.14
C LYS A 55 -4.37 -12.02 15.39
N PHE A 56 -3.29 -11.29 15.69
CA PHE A 56 -1.99 -11.38 15.02
C PHE A 56 -0.88 -11.84 15.97
N ALA A 57 -1.24 -12.60 17.02
CA ALA A 57 -0.32 -12.97 18.08
C ALA A 57 0.95 -13.70 17.58
N LYS A 58 0.83 -14.49 16.50
CA LYS A 58 1.95 -15.16 15.80
C LYS A 58 3.05 -14.18 15.37
N TYR A 59 2.70 -12.93 15.04
CA TYR A 59 3.61 -11.95 14.46
C TYR A 59 4.04 -10.86 15.45
N ARG A 60 3.61 -10.97 16.72
CA ARG A 60 3.75 -9.93 17.75
C ARG A 60 5.18 -9.40 17.88
N ASP A 61 6.17 -10.29 17.80
CA ASP A 61 7.58 -9.95 18.03
C ASP A 61 8.17 -8.95 17.03
N LYS A 62 7.58 -8.83 15.83
CA LYS A 62 8.02 -7.88 14.80
C LYS A 62 7.10 -6.67 14.66
N ILE A 63 5.93 -6.65 15.30
CA ILE A 63 4.94 -5.58 15.12
C ILE A 63 5.25 -4.40 16.05
N ARG A 64 5.32 -3.21 15.46
CA ARG A 64 5.38 -1.91 16.15
C ARG A 64 4.12 -1.13 15.80
N TYR A 65 3.17 -1.11 16.72
CA TYR A 65 1.88 -0.47 16.53
C TYR A 65 1.87 0.95 17.09
N LEU A 66 1.39 1.90 16.29
CA LEU A 66 1.35 3.33 16.58
C LEU A 66 -0.08 3.83 16.45
N VAL A 67 -0.57 4.53 17.48
CA VAL A 67 -1.89 5.17 17.46
C VAL A 67 -1.74 6.66 17.23
N VAL A 68 -2.52 7.20 16.29
CA VAL A 68 -2.67 8.63 16.05
C VAL A 68 -4.00 9.11 16.61
N ASP A 69 -3.95 9.72 17.79
CA ASP A 69 -5.11 10.14 18.56
C ASP A 69 -5.49 11.63 18.39
N HIS A 70 -4.73 12.37 17.57
CA HIS A 70 -4.92 13.80 17.34
C HIS A 70 -4.78 14.17 15.87
N PHE A 71 -5.51 15.22 15.46
CA PHE A 71 -5.46 15.72 14.09
C PHE A 71 -4.13 16.41 13.76
N ALA A 72 -3.80 16.42 12.48
CA ALA A 72 -2.74 17.26 11.94
C ALA A 72 -2.97 18.75 12.31
N PRO A 73 -1.94 19.48 12.77
CA PRO A 73 -2.07 20.90 13.10
C PRO A 73 -2.56 21.75 11.92
N GLY A 74 -3.48 22.70 12.13
CA GLY A 74 -3.99 23.65 11.14
C GLY A 74 -5.27 23.20 10.41
N ALA A 75 -5.55 23.79 9.24
CA ALA A 75 -6.79 23.50 8.48
C ALA A 75 -6.93 22.02 8.12
N ARG A 76 -8.14 21.47 8.29
CA ARG A 76 -8.44 20.05 8.05
C ARG A 76 -8.60 19.79 6.54
N SER A 77 -7.99 18.72 6.06
CA SER A 77 -8.25 18.18 4.73
C SER A 77 -7.90 16.69 4.70
N ALA A 78 -8.55 15.93 3.82
CA ALA A 78 -8.40 14.48 3.84
C ALA A 78 -6.97 14.02 3.52
N TRP A 79 -6.37 14.63 2.49
CA TRP A 79 -4.96 14.43 2.15
C TRP A 79 -4.02 14.78 3.31
N LYS A 80 -4.33 15.80 4.10
CA LYS A 80 -3.48 16.19 5.22
C LYS A 80 -3.56 15.18 6.36
N ASN A 81 -4.76 14.67 6.66
CA ASN A 81 -4.97 13.64 7.67
C ASN A 81 -4.23 12.34 7.30
N GLU A 82 -4.36 11.90 6.05
CA GLU A 82 -3.65 10.73 5.53
C GLU A 82 -2.11 10.92 5.57
N ASN A 83 -1.62 12.04 5.05
CA ASN A 83 -0.18 12.34 5.07
C ASN A 83 0.36 12.42 6.51
N TYR A 84 -0.44 12.90 7.46
CA TYR A 84 -0.06 12.98 8.86
C TYR A 84 0.05 11.59 9.49
N GLN A 85 -0.95 10.74 9.32
CA GLN A 85 -0.92 9.35 9.79
C GLN A 85 0.28 8.58 9.22
N ARG A 86 0.57 8.77 7.92
CA ARG A 86 1.73 8.17 7.26
C ARG A 86 3.05 8.71 7.80
N ASN A 87 3.15 10.02 8.00
CA ASN A 87 4.35 10.62 8.59
C ASN A 87 4.59 10.13 10.02
N TYR A 88 3.54 9.79 10.76
CA TYR A 88 3.63 9.27 12.11
C TYR A 88 4.38 7.91 12.18
N LEU A 89 4.48 7.18 11.07
CA LEU A 89 5.28 5.95 10.98
C LEU A 89 6.76 6.15 11.37
N ILE A 90 7.28 7.38 11.28
CA ILE A 90 8.64 7.71 11.72
C ILE A 90 8.89 7.34 13.19
N HIS A 91 7.88 7.39 14.06
CA HIS A 91 8.01 7.05 15.48
C HIS A 91 8.29 5.55 15.71
N GLY A 92 7.89 4.70 14.76
CA GLY A 92 8.21 3.28 14.77
C GLY A 92 9.62 2.96 14.29
N LEU A 93 10.39 3.96 13.85
CA LEU A 93 11.76 3.83 13.34
C LEU A 93 12.82 4.35 14.33
N HIS A 94 12.48 4.44 15.61
CA HIS A 94 13.28 5.07 16.67
C HIS A 94 14.68 4.46 16.89
N ASP A 95 14.90 3.20 16.51
CA ASP A 95 16.20 2.49 16.60
C ASP A 95 16.85 2.25 15.22
N ALA A 96 16.24 2.75 14.15
CA ALA A 96 16.73 2.55 12.79
C ALA A 96 18.09 3.25 12.59
N GLN A 97 19.05 2.51 12.06
CA GLN A 97 20.37 3.04 11.73
C GLN A 97 20.37 3.67 10.32
N PRO A 98 21.30 4.59 10.01
CA PRO A 98 21.30 5.29 8.72
C PRO A 98 21.29 4.39 7.48
N ASP A 99 21.90 3.20 7.56
CA ASP A 99 21.96 2.24 6.46
C ASP A 99 20.82 1.22 6.44
N ASP A 100 19.94 1.22 7.45
CA ASP A 100 18.73 0.40 7.47
C ASP A 100 17.74 0.85 6.39
N TRP A 101 16.92 -0.08 5.93
CA TRP A 101 16.00 0.12 4.80
C TRP A 101 14.57 0.28 5.26
N ILE A 102 13.91 1.30 4.72
CA ILE A 102 12.54 1.68 5.07
C ILE A 102 11.67 1.43 3.84
N LEU A 103 10.77 0.44 3.97
CA LEU A 103 9.67 0.20 3.05
C LEU A 103 8.50 1.09 3.44
N VAL A 104 7.94 1.81 2.47
CA VAL A 104 6.78 2.69 2.67
C VAL A 104 5.73 2.32 1.63
N SER A 105 4.62 1.75 2.08
CA SER A 105 3.50 1.39 1.20
C SER A 105 2.15 1.53 1.91
N ASP A 106 1.06 1.37 1.15
CA ASP A 106 -0.27 1.14 1.77
C ASP A 106 -0.43 -0.35 2.08
N LEU A 107 -1.37 -0.71 2.96
CA LEU A 107 -1.54 -2.09 3.45
C LEU A 107 -1.73 -3.11 2.32
N ASP A 108 -2.53 -2.76 1.33
CA ASP A 108 -2.88 -3.53 0.14
C ASP A 108 -1.76 -3.60 -0.91
N GLU A 109 -0.64 -2.92 -0.70
CA GLU A 109 0.53 -2.95 -1.56
C GLU A 109 1.62 -3.83 -0.95
N ILE A 110 1.64 -5.11 -1.33
CA ILE A 110 2.58 -6.12 -0.83
C ILE A 110 3.77 -6.24 -1.81
N PRO A 111 5.00 -5.86 -1.40
CA PRO A 111 6.19 -6.00 -2.25
C PRO A 111 6.55 -7.47 -2.49
N TYR A 112 7.14 -7.76 -3.65
CA TYR A 112 7.65 -9.09 -3.94
C TYR A 112 8.86 -9.41 -3.04
N PRO A 113 8.84 -10.48 -2.21
CA PRO A 113 9.84 -10.64 -1.15
C PRO A 113 11.30 -10.75 -1.64
N SER A 114 11.52 -11.46 -2.75
CA SER A 114 12.87 -11.59 -3.33
C SER A 114 13.39 -10.28 -3.92
N THR A 115 12.50 -9.38 -4.36
CA THR A 115 12.87 -8.10 -4.97
C THR A 115 13.30 -7.06 -3.94
N ILE A 116 12.87 -7.18 -2.68
CA ILE A 116 13.27 -6.26 -1.61
C ILE A 116 14.80 -6.15 -1.51
N ARG A 117 15.50 -7.28 -1.62
CA ARG A 117 16.97 -7.34 -1.54
C ARG A 117 17.70 -6.91 -2.81
N ALA A 118 16.97 -6.65 -3.90
CA ALA A 118 17.53 -6.10 -5.14
C ALA A 118 17.68 -4.56 -5.10
N TYR A 119 17.20 -3.90 -4.03
CA TYR A 119 17.40 -2.46 -3.86
C TYR A 119 18.89 -2.12 -3.74
N ASP A 120 19.31 -1.14 -4.54
CA ASP A 120 20.66 -0.60 -4.57
C ASP A 120 20.68 0.79 -3.91
N PRO A 121 21.29 0.93 -2.71
CA PRO A 121 21.35 2.19 -1.96
C PRO A 121 22.09 3.35 -2.66
N ARG A 122 22.73 3.11 -3.81
CA ARG A 122 23.22 4.19 -4.67
C ARG A 122 22.09 5.06 -5.23
N TYR A 123 20.91 4.48 -5.40
CA TYR A 123 19.69 5.21 -5.73
C TYR A 123 19.07 5.79 -4.45
N ARG A 124 18.45 6.97 -4.54
CA ARG A 124 17.76 7.57 -3.40
C ARG A 124 16.57 6.72 -2.94
N ARG A 125 15.93 6.01 -3.87
CA ARG A 125 14.76 5.17 -3.59
C ARG A 125 14.59 4.10 -4.66
N GLY A 126 13.99 2.98 -4.29
CA GLY A 126 13.46 1.97 -5.20
C GLY A 126 11.93 2.03 -5.30
N ASP A 127 11.41 1.89 -6.50
CA ASP A 127 9.98 1.89 -6.81
C ASP A 127 9.59 0.50 -7.33
N PHE A 128 8.81 -0.24 -6.53
CA PHE A 128 8.31 -1.56 -6.90
C PHE A 128 7.26 -1.44 -8.00
N GLN A 129 7.47 -2.14 -9.12
CA GLN A 129 6.53 -2.22 -10.23
C GLN A 129 5.51 -3.35 -9.96
N GLN A 130 4.49 -3.06 -9.16
CA GLN A 130 3.50 -4.06 -8.71
C GLN A 130 2.40 -4.25 -9.76
N HIS A 131 1.85 -5.46 -9.88
CA HIS A 131 0.64 -5.68 -10.66
C HIS A 131 -0.59 -5.29 -9.83
N ALA A 132 -1.54 -4.59 -10.45
CA ALA A 132 -2.76 -4.17 -9.78
C ALA A 132 -3.88 -5.21 -9.91
N TYR A 133 -4.64 -5.40 -8.84
CA TYR A 133 -5.77 -6.32 -8.72
C TYR A 133 -6.91 -5.62 -8.00
N ALA A 134 -8.16 -5.95 -8.33
CA ALA A 134 -9.30 -5.42 -7.60
C ALA A 134 -10.45 -6.40 -7.40
N TYR A 135 -11.22 -6.17 -6.32
CA TYR A 135 -12.40 -6.94 -5.90
C TYR A 135 -12.09 -8.35 -5.39
N PHE A 136 -11.25 -9.08 -6.13
CA PHE A 136 -10.76 -10.42 -5.79
C PHE A 136 -9.24 -10.44 -5.88
N LEU A 137 -8.60 -11.26 -5.07
CA LEU A 137 -7.14 -11.37 -5.01
C LEU A 137 -6.52 -11.80 -6.35
N ASN A 138 -7.28 -12.50 -7.19
CA ASN A 138 -6.83 -12.98 -8.50
C ASN A 138 -7.38 -12.20 -9.70
N ASN A 139 -8.07 -11.08 -9.48
CA ASN A 139 -8.73 -10.33 -10.55
C ASN A 139 -7.86 -9.14 -10.96
N GLN A 140 -7.01 -9.36 -11.98
CA GLN A 140 -5.91 -8.48 -12.36
C GLN A 140 -6.36 -7.37 -13.31
N LEU A 141 -5.94 -6.14 -13.06
CA LEU A 141 -6.14 -5.01 -13.97
C LEU A 141 -5.27 -5.19 -15.22
N VAL A 142 -5.91 -5.23 -16.38
CA VAL A 142 -5.22 -5.36 -17.67
C VAL A 142 -5.36 -4.09 -18.49
N GLN A 143 -4.31 -3.77 -19.24
CA GLN A 143 -4.29 -2.70 -20.23
C GLN A 143 -4.97 -3.15 -21.54
N ASP A 144 -5.16 -2.21 -22.46
CA ASP A 144 -5.79 -2.50 -23.76
C ASP A 144 -5.03 -3.56 -24.55
N ASP A 145 -3.69 -3.59 -24.41
CA ASP A 145 -2.79 -4.57 -25.03
C ASP A 145 -2.74 -5.93 -24.30
N GLY A 146 -3.56 -6.11 -23.26
CA GLY A 146 -3.65 -7.33 -22.46
C GLY A 146 -2.57 -7.49 -21.39
N ARG A 147 -1.61 -6.56 -21.28
CA ARG A 147 -0.57 -6.63 -20.25
C ARG A 147 -1.09 -6.21 -18.88
N PRO A 148 -0.53 -6.74 -17.77
CA PRO A 148 -0.85 -6.25 -16.43
C PRO A 148 -0.59 -4.74 -16.31
N ALA A 149 -1.50 -4.03 -15.68
CA ALA A 149 -1.25 -2.64 -15.31
C ALA A 149 -0.24 -2.56 -14.17
N ILE A 150 0.74 -1.67 -14.31
CA ILE A 150 1.77 -1.44 -13.31
C ILE A 150 1.33 -0.36 -12.33
N TRP A 151 1.29 -0.71 -11.05
CA TRP A 151 1.16 0.19 -9.94
C TRP A 151 2.52 0.34 -9.23
N ALA A 152 3.07 1.55 -9.27
CA ALA A 152 4.28 1.88 -8.54
C ALA A 152 3.91 2.59 -7.24
N GLY A 153 3.29 1.87 -6.29
CA GLY A 153 2.86 2.38 -4.98
C GLY A 153 3.89 2.19 -3.88
N SER A 154 4.38 0.96 -3.71
CA SER A 154 5.40 0.63 -2.71
C SER A 154 6.75 1.24 -3.03
N LYS A 155 7.46 1.69 -1.98
CA LYS A 155 8.77 2.34 -2.07
C LYS A 155 9.73 1.78 -1.04
N ILE A 156 11.02 1.72 -1.39
CA ILE A 156 12.10 1.41 -0.45
C ILE A 156 13.17 2.49 -0.51
N THR A 157 13.74 2.85 0.64
CA THR A 157 14.85 3.79 0.74
C THR A 157 15.71 3.45 1.95
N THR A 158 16.80 4.19 2.19
CA THR A 158 17.56 4.08 3.45
C THR A 158 17.08 5.11 4.46
N MET A 159 17.22 4.82 5.76
CA MET A 159 16.90 5.77 6.82
C MET A 159 17.64 7.10 6.64
N ARG A 160 18.90 7.05 6.20
CA ARG A 160 19.70 8.24 5.84
C ARG A 160 19.02 9.12 4.79
N GLN A 161 18.41 8.54 3.76
CA GLN A 161 17.70 9.30 2.73
C GLN A 161 16.37 9.86 3.26
N VAL A 162 15.68 9.12 4.14
CA VAL A 162 14.50 9.63 4.87
C VAL A 162 14.86 10.93 5.59
N GLU A 163 15.96 10.95 6.34
CA GLU A 163 16.37 12.11 7.13
C GLU A 163 16.94 13.25 6.28
N ARG A 164 17.83 12.95 5.32
CA ARG A 164 18.63 13.96 4.63
C ARG A 164 18.02 14.51 3.35
N PHE A 165 17.16 13.73 2.67
CA PHE A 165 16.59 14.13 1.38
C PHE A 165 15.08 14.27 1.40
N PHE A 166 14.36 13.26 1.88
CA PHE A 166 12.89 13.27 1.88
C PHE A 166 12.32 14.12 3.02
N GLY A 167 12.98 14.09 4.18
CA GLY A 167 12.59 14.79 5.41
C GLY A 167 11.40 14.19 6.16
N ASN A 168 10.62 13.31 5.53
CA ASN A 168 9.51 12.58 6.14
C ASN A 168 9.10 11.36 5.30
N ILE A 169 8.32 10.45 5.89
CA ILE A 169 7.86 9.20 5.28
C ILE A 169 6.96 9.45 4.06
N ASN A 170 6.07 10.43 4.11
CA ASN A 170 5.18 10.71 2.98
C ASN A 170 5.94 11.19 1.73
N ALA A 171 7.02 11.95 1.89
CA ALA A 171 7.88 12.37 0.78
C ALA A 171 8.62 11.18 0.14
N VAL A 172 8.91 10.13 0.92
CA VAL A 172 9.39 8.84 0.39
C VAL A 172 8.33 8.19 -0.48
N ARG A 173 7.03 8.33 -0.21
CA ARG A 173 5.97 7.81 -1.10
C ARG A 173 5.78 8.73 -2.32
N SER A 174 5.54 10.01 -2.08
CA SER A 174 5.18 11.02 -3.07
C SER A 174 6.16 12.21 -3.06
N TYR A 175 7.25 12.09 -3.83
CA TYR A 175 8.22 13.17 -3.98
C TYR A 175 7.61 14.39 -4.68
N LYS A 176 7.57 15.51 -3.96
CA LYS A 176 7.12 16.81 -4.48
C LYS A 176 8.33 17.73 -4.68
N SER A 177 8.23 18.57 -5.70
CA SER A 177 9.21 19.62 -5.99
C SER A 177 8.50 20.95 -6.20
N SER A 178 9.18 22.04 -5.85
CA SER A 178 8.68 23.41 -5.94
C SER A 178 9.47 24.25 -6.95
N GLY A 179 8.93 25.42 -7.30
CA GLY A 179 9.55 26.39 -8.20
C GLY A 179 9.23 26.19 -9.70
N PRO A 180 9.80 27.06 -10.57
CA PRO A 180 9.49 27.07 -12.01
C PRO A 180 9.93 25.78 -12.71
N LEU A 181 11.03 25.15 -12.28
CA LEU A 181 11.57 23.91 -12.87
C LEU A 181 11.07 22.63 -12.17
N ARG A 182 9.97 22.70 -11.41
CA ARG A 182 9.48 21.57 -10.60
C ARG A 182 9.29 20.29 -11.41
N SER A 183 8.70 20.38 -12.61
CA SER A 183 8.40 19.22 -13.44
C SER A 183 9.67 18.56 -13.99
N LEU A 184 10.67 19.36 -14.40
CA LEU A 184 11.98 18.88 -14.82
C LEU A 184 12.72 18.20 -13.68
N ARG A 185 12.71 18.79 -12.47
CA ARG A 185 13.29 18.17 -11.27
C ARG A 185 12.68 16.81 -10.96
N ARG A 186 11.35 16.66 -11.05
CA ARG A 186 10.68 15.35 -10.85
C ARG A 186 11.03 14.36 -11.95
N ALA A 187 11.11 14.80 -13.21
CA ALA A 187 11.50 13.94 -14.31
C ALA A 187 12.94 13.43 -14.12
N TRP A 188 13.86 14.32 -13.72
CA TRP A 188 15.25 13.98 -13.43
C TRP A 188 15.36 13.02 -12.25
N PHE A 189 14.70 13.31 -11.12
CA PHE A 189 14.62 12.41 -9.96
C PHE A 189 14.17 11.00 -10.37
N ARG A 190 13.04 10.88 -11.10
CA ARG A 190 12.53 9.58 -11.55
C ARG A 190 13.47 8.87 -12.52
N ARG A 191 14.25 9.60 -13.32
CA ARG A 191 15.09 9.01 -14.37
C ARG A 191 16.44 8.53 -13.85
N PHE A 192 17.00 9.22 -12.85
CA PHE A 192 18.38 9.05 -12.42
C PHE A 192 18.54 8.70 -10.94
N GLU A 193 17.58 9.05 -10.08
CA GLU A 193 17.70 8.85 -8.63
C GLU A 193 16.79 7.74 -8.10
N VAL A 194 15.92 7.19 -8.95
CA VAL A 194 14.98 6.12 -8.62
C VAL A 194 15.36 4.83 -9.35
N GLN A 195 15.49 3.74 -8.59
CA GLN A 195 15.60 2.40 -9.14
C GLN A 195 14.20 1.85 -9.42
N ARG A 196 14.00 1.23 -10.59
CA ARG A 196 12.77 0.45 -10.87
C ARG A 196 13.00 -1.00 -10.47
N LEU A 197 12.14 -1.53 -9.61
CA LEU A 197 12.24 -2.88 -9.04
C LEU A 197 11.15 -3.78 -9.65
N THR A 198 11.57 -4.78 -10.43
CA THR A 198 10.69 -5.69 -11.18
C THR A 198 11.19 -7.14 -11.03
N PRO A 199 10.32 -8.12 -10.70
CA PRO A 199 8.88 -7.97 -10.40
C PRO A 199 8.65 -7.21 -9.08
N GLY A 200 7.66 -6.33 -9.03
CA GLY A 200 7.46 -5.45 -7.87
C GLY A 200 6.55 -6.00 -6.78
N GLY A 201 5.66 -6.94 -7.11
CA GLY A 201 4.68 -7.52 -6.16
C GLY A 201 3.25 -7.19 -6.57
N TRP A 202 2.39 -6.97 -5.58
CA TRP A 202 0.94 -6.94 -5.77
C TRP A 202 0.30 -5.71 -5.11
N HIS A 203 -0.68 -5.12 -5.79
CA HIS A 203 -1.55 -4.08 -5.24
C HIS A 203 -3.00 -4.57 -5.29
N PHE A 204 -3.56 -4.90 -4.12
CA PHE A 204 -4.89 -5.48 -3.93
C PHE A 204 -5.93 -4.44 -3.55
N THR A 205 -6.26 -3.54 -4.47
CA THR A 205 -7.24 -2.48 -4.20
C THR A 205 -8.66 -3.04 -4.12
N TRP A 206 -9.53 -2.47 -3.28
CA TRP A 206 -10.96 -2.85 -3.22
C TRP A 206 -11.28 -4.34 -2.98
N VAL A 207 -10.38 -5.13 -2.37
CA VAL A 207 -10.67 -6.53 -1.99
C VAL A 207 -11.48 -6.54 -0.68
N LEU A 208 -12.75 -6.16 -0.82
CA LEU A 208 -13.70 -5.87 0.26
C LEU A 208 -15.10 -6.30 -0.18
N SER A 209 -16.00 -6.51 0.79
CA SER A 209 -17.43 -6.67 0.45
C SER A 209 -17.99 -5.37 -0.16
N PRO A 210 -19.03 -5.42 -0.99
CA PRO A 210 -19.66 -4.24 -1.58
C PRO A 210 -20.01 -3.15 -0.54
N GLU A 211 -20.48 -3.54 0.65
CA GLU A 211 -20.81 -2.61 1.74
C GLU A 211 -19.57 -1.95 2.32
N LYS A 212 -18.47 -2.71 2.46
CA LYS A 212 -17.18 -2.16 2.91
C LYS A 212 -16.55 -1.27 1.85
N ILE A 213 -16.72 -1.57 0.57
CA ILE A 213 -16.32 -0.70 -0.55
C ILE A 213 -17.06 0.62 -0.45
N LEU A 214 -18.38 0.59 -0.25
CA LEU A 214 -19.19 1.79 -0.07
C LEU A 214 -18.68 2.65 1.11
N LEU A 215 -18.48 2.04 2.28
CA LEU A 215 -17.93 2.73 3.45
C LEU A 215 -16.54 3.33 3.17
N LYS A 216 -15.68 2.56 2.49
CA LYS A 216 -14.33 3.03 2.12
C LYS A 216 -14.42 4.21 1.15
N MET A 217 -15.30 4.16 0.15
CA MET A 217 -15.53 5.23 -0.84
C MET A 217 -15.94 6.56 -0.18
N GLU A 218 -16.69 6.52 0.91
CA GLU A 218 -17.06 7.71 1.69
C GLU A 218 -15.92 8.25 2.56
N SER A 219 -14.90 7.43 2.81
CA SER A 219 -13.80 7.74 3.72
C SER A 219 -12.49 8.15 3.04
N ILE A 220 -12.30 7.85 1.74
CA ILE A 220 -11.06 8.12 1.00
C ILE A 220 -10.79 9.61 0.80
N ALA A 221 -9.52 10.00 0.67
CA ALA A 221 -9.11 11.38 0.44
C ALA A 221 -9.55 11.96 -0.92
N ASP A 222 -9.68 11.09 -1.94
CA ASP A 222 -10.02 11.44 -3.32
C ASP A 222 -11.52 11.68 -3.56
N GLN A 223 -12.20 12.38 -2.64
CA GLN A 223 -13.64 12.67 -2.74
C GLN A 223 -14.02 13.43 -4.03
N ALA A 224 -13.08 14.13 -4.66
CA ALA A 224 -13.34 14.85 -5.92
C ALA A 224 -13.70 13.93 -7.10
N PHE A 225 -13.31 12.65 -7.05
CA PHE A 225 -13.62 11.66 -8.09
C PHE A 225 -14.84 10.79 -7.73
N VAL A 226 -15.38 10.93 -6.52
CA VAL A 226 -16.53 10.16 -6.04
C VAL A 226 -17.82 10.90 -6.41
N ARG A 227 -18.61 10.29 -7.32
CA ARG A 227 -19.94 10.76 -7.72
C ARG A 227 -21.02 10.01 -6.94
N ASP A 228 -22.25 10.51 -6.94
CA ASP A 228 -23.37 9.85 -6.24
C ASP A 228 -23.59 8.39 -6.68
N GLN A 229 -23.36 8.09 -7.96
CA GLN A 229 -23.41 6.72 -8.47
C GLN A 229 -22.37 5.78 -7.84
N HIS A 230 -21.19 6.29 -7.43
CA HIS A 230 -20.15 5.49 -6.77
C HIS A 230 -20.50 5.20 -5.30
N LYS A 231 -21.55 5.86 -4.77
CA LYS A 231 -22.13 5.61 -3.45
C LYS A 231 -23.40 4.75 -3.51
N ASN A 232 -23.58 4.02 -4.61
CA ASN A 232 -24.73 3.15 -4.83
C ASN A 232 -24.28 1.68 -4.84
N LEU A 233 -24.87 0.87 -3.96
CA LEU A 233 -24.51 -0.55 -3.82
C LEU A 233 -24.76 -1.34 -5.11
N ALA A 234 -25.89 -1.12 -5.78
CA ALA A 234 -26.21 -1.80 -7.03
C ALA A 234 -25.24 -1.44 -8.16
N TYR A 235 -24.72 -0.21 -8.19
CA TYR A 235 -23.67 0.18 -9.12
C TYR A 235 -22.35 -0.54 -8.81
N ILE A 236 -21.95 -0.58 -7.53
CA ILE A 236 -20.74 -1.29 -7.07
C ILE A 236 -20.83 -2.77 -7.46
N ASP A 237 -21.94 -3.42 -7.14
CA ASP A 237 -22.19 -4.81 -7.51
C ASP A 237 -22.09 -5.01 -9.03
N ALA A 238 -22.71 -4.13 -9.83
CA ALA A 238 -22.64 -4.22 -11.28
C ALA A 238 -21.20 -4.10 -11.82
N GLN A 239 -20.36 -3.22 -11.25
CA GLN A 239 -18.95 -3.10 -11.65
C GLN A 239 -18.14 -4.36 -11.27
N ILE A 240 -18.33 -4.88 -10.06
CA ILE A 240 -17.67 -6.11 -9.60
C ILE A 240 -18.00 -7.29 -10.52
N HIS A 241 -19.29 -7.51 -10.79
CA HIS A 241 -19.74 -8.62 -11.63
C HIS A 241 -19.22 -8.48 -13.07
N SER A 242 -19.28 -7.27 -13.63
CA SER A 242 -18.80 -6.99 -15.00
C SER A 242 -17.28 -6.92 -15.13
N GLY A 243 -16.53 -6.93 -14.01
CA GLY A 243 -15.07 -6.83 -14.00
C GLY A 243 -14.57 -5.46 -14.47
N ARG A 244 -15.33 -4.38 -14.24
CA ARG A 244 -14.95 -3.01 -14.59
C ARG A 244 -14.54 -2.23 -13.35
N ASP A 245 -13.69 -1.22 -13.52
CA ASP A 245 -13.27 -0.35 -12.41
C ASP A 245 -14.39 0.59 -11.93
N LEU A 246 -14.40 0.87 -10.63
CA LEU A 246 -15.41 1.70 -9.97
C LEU A 246 -15.32 3.18 -10.39
N LEU A 247 -14.13 3.66 -10.74
CA LEU A 247 -13.84 5.07 -11.01
C LEU A 247 -13.48 5.33 -12.47
N ASN A 248 -12.87 4.34 -13.14
CA ASN A 248 -12.44 4.41 -14.54
C ASN A 248 -13.17 3.37 -15.41
N PRO A 249 -14.23 3.76 -16.15
CA PRO A 249 -15.04 2.81 -16.94
C PRO A 249 -14.27 2.12 -18.08
N ASN A 250 -13.08 2.61 -18.45
CA ASN A 250 -12.23 2.00 -19.47
C ASN A 250 -11.31 0.90 -18.92
N SER A 251 -11.14 0.83 -17.60
CA SER A 251 -10.33 -0.18 -16.95
C SER A 251 -11.12 -1.47 -16.74
N ARG A 252 -10.50 -2.61 -17.07
CA ARG A 252 -11.10 -3.94 -16.91
C ARG A 252 -10.18 -4.86 -16.13
N TYR A 253 -10.79 -5.76 -15.37
CA TYR A 253 -10.12 -6.78 -14.60
C TYR A 253 -10.40 -8.17 -15.17
N VAL A 254 -9.36 -9.01 -15.20
CA VAL A 254 -9.42 -10.37 -15.71
C VAL A 254 -8.93 -11.31 -14.63
N ALA A 255 -9.76 -12.31 -14.30
CA ALA A 255 -9.40 -13.35 -13.35
C ALA A 255 -8.21 -14.16 -13.87
N GLN A 256 -7.23 -14.39 -12.99
CA GLN A 256 -6.04 -15.19 -13.25
C GLN A 256 -6.07 -16.42 -12.35
N THR A 257 -5.43 -17.50 -12.78
CA THR A 257 -5.24 -18.69 -11.94
C THR A 257 -4.20 -18.37 -10.86
N PRO A 258 -4.49 -18.57 -9.57
CA PRO A 258 -3.51 -18.34 -8.50
C PRO A 258 -2.38 -19.38 -8.56
N ASP A 259 -1.24 -18.98 -9.12
CA ASP A 259 -0.02 -19.81 -9.18
C ASP A 259 1.11 -19.25 -8.30
N ALA A 260 2.09 -20.09 -7.97
CA ALA A 260 3.18 -19.74 -7.08
C ALA A 260 4.21 -18.75 -7.67
N GLU A 261 4.22 -18.53 -8.98
CA GLU A 261 5.13 -17.60 -9.65
C GLU A 261 4.56 -16.18 -9.67
N SER A 262 3.24 -16.06 -9.88
CA SER A 262 2.56 -14.80 -10.15
C SER A 262 1.83 -14.22 -8.94
N PHE A 263 1.61 -14.99 -7.87
CA PHE A 263 0.88 -14.59 -6.65
C PHE A 263 1.75 -14.66 -5.39
N PRO A 264 1.33 -14.00 -4.29
CA PRO A 264 2.01 -14.16 -3.01
C PRO A 264 2.15 -15.66 -2.68
N PRO A 265 3.35 -16.17 -2.35
CA PRO A 265 3.56 -17.60 -2.15
C PRO A 265 2.59 -18.22 -1.14
N TYR A 266 2.26 -17.47 -0.07
CA TYR A 266 1.30 -17.90 0.93
C TYR A 266 -0.13 -18.02 0.38
N LEU A 267 -0.57 -17.09 -0.47
CA LEU A 267 -1.88 -17.13 -1.13
C LEU A 267 -1.98 -18.35 -2.05
N ALA A 268 -0.98 -18.58 -2.90
CA ALA A 268 -0.97 -19.70 -3.83
C ALA A 268 -1.00 -21.05 -3.09
N ALA A 269 -0.24 -21.18 -2.00
CA ALA A 269 -0.19 -22.40 -1.20
C ALA A 269 -1.46 -22.68 -0.37
N HIS A 270 -2.27 -21.65 -0.08
CA HIS A 270 -3.45 -21.75 0.78
C HIS A 270 -4.71 -21.20 0.11
N SER A 271 -4.84 -21.36 -1.21
CA SER A 271 -5.91 -20.77 -2.01
C SER A 271 -7.32 -21.09 -1.49
N GLU A 272 -7.53 -22.30 -0.93
CA GLU A 272 -8.78 -22.71 -0.29
C GLU A 272 -9.21 -21.78 0.86
N ARG A 273 -8.25 -21.30 1.66
CA ARG A 273 -8.50 -20.34 2.76
C ARG A 273 -9.02 -19.00 2.24
N TYR A 274 -8.62 -18.65 1.03
CA TYR A 274 -8.99 -17.41 0.36
C TYR A 274 -10.10 -17.60 -0.67
N ALA A 275 -10.79 -18.75 -0.70
CA ALA A 275 -11.77 -19.08 -1.74
C ALA A 275 -12.86 -18.01 -1.92
N GLN A 276 -13.35 -17.42 -0.83
CA GLN A 276 -14.35 -16.33 -0.88
C GLN A 276 -13.81 -15.02 -1.51
N TRP A 277 -12.49 -14.87 -1.59
CA TRP A 277 -11.77 -13.72 -2.15
C TRP A 277 -11.16 -14.03 -3.53
N LEU A 278 -11.48 -15.19 -4.11
CA LEU A 278 -11.01 -15.61 -5.42
C LEU A 278 -12.19 -15.71 -6.40
N ARG A 279 -12.00 -15.14 -7.58
CA ARG A 279 -12.95 -15.26 -8.68
C ARG A 279 -12.70 -16.56 -9.44
N PRO A 280 -13.73 -17.35 -9.77
CA PRO A 280 -13.59 -18.50 -10.66
C PRO A 280 -12.95 -18.11 -12.00
N VAL A 281 -12.07 -18.97 -12.51
CA VAL A 281 -11.34 -18.81 -13.79
C VAL A 281 -11.81 -19.87 -14.76
#